data_AF-A0A0K8T563-F1
#
_entry.id   AF-A0A0K8T563-F1
#
_cell.length_a   1.000
_cell.length_b   1.000
_cell.length_c   1.000
_cell.angle_alpha   90.00
_cell.angle_beta   90.00
_cell.angle_gamma   90.00
#
_symmetry.space_group_name_H-M   'P 1'
#
loop_
_entity.id
_entity.type
_entity.pdbx_description
1 polymer ?
#
loop_
_entity_poly.entity_id
_entity_poly.type
_entity_poly.pdbx_seq_one_letter_code
_entity_poly.pdbx_strand_id
1 'polypeptide(L)'
;LIACVQDSKVLVQRCALDLLILGFPLYNSHLTTDDMIRLVTAALSTILRRDQSLNRRMYAWLLGSEVNMTMLAHYPQLIKAKAESKPLTYFEVFSKNMLVKALKIILDNSIGVRPFDLKPYKLLISLLDKDGVGPAILDDILFEYFRLLYLTCNADPKVDTTEILEEANRLFGTIEPKFLWNYIGQLFSKACANHQSTNLDIENPVRRVASGDPGVVEICTLTEFLLDKVSTFDTSADTPSKHLPGLFLQVVTLLLITAMSSRLCKSSRDLSYAPKSSLVSSQSSSDIATSVMIFRIQTHQTHR
;
A
#
# COMPACT_ATOMS: atom_id res chain seq x y z
N LEU A 1 -19.13 -5.59 -21.48
CA LEU A 1 -18.07 -6.37 -20.79
C LEU A 1 -18.19 -6.26 -19.28
N ILE A 2 -17.99 -5.09 -18.67
CA ILE A 2 -18.08 -4.90 -17.19
C ILE A 2 -19.36 -5.50 -16.60
N ALA A 3 -20.52 -5.18 -17.19
CA ALA A 3 -21.81 -5.72 -16.74
C ALA A 3 -21.86 -7.26 -16.76
N CYS A 4 -21.26 -7.91 -17.77
CA CYS A 4 -21.21 -9.37 -17.87
C CYS A 4 -20.28 -9.99 -16.81
N VAL A 5 -19.17 -9.32 -16.50
CA VAL A 5 -18.20 -9.77 -15.48
C VAL A 5 -18.78 -9.63 -14.07
N GLN A 6 -19.63 -8.63 -13.84
CA GLN A 6 -20.33 -8.41 -12.57
C GLN A 6 -21.71 -9.08 -12.50
N ASP A 7 -22.08 -9.89 -13.50
CA ASP A 7 -23.39 -10.53 -13.57
C ASP A 7 -23.62 -11.49 -12.39
N SER A 8 -24.88 -11.62 -11.96
CA SER A 8 -25.23 -12.53 -10.86
C SER A 8 -25.02 -14.01 -11.25
N LYS A 9 -25.13 -14.36 -12.53
CA LYS A 9 -24.98 -15.72 -13.06
C LYS A 9 -23.51 -16.04 -13.30
N VAL A 10 -23.01 -17.05 -12.60
CA VAL A 10 -21.63 -17.55 -12.73
C VAL A 10 -21.28 -17.92 -14.18
N LEU A 11 -22.23 -18.48 -14.94
CA LEU A 11 -22.01 -18.83 -16.35
C LEU A 11 -21.71 -17.60 -17.22
N VAL A 12 -22.41 -16.48 -17.02
CA VAL A 12 -22.18 -15.24 -17.76
C VAL A 12 -20.79 -14.70 -17.45
N GLN A 13 -20.39 -14.73 -16.18
CA GLN A 13 -19.06 -14.31 -15.75
C GLN A 13 -17.95 -15.18 -16.33
N ARG A 14 -18.14 -16.51 -16.39
CA ARG A 14 -17.17 -17.43 -17.02
C ARG A 14 -16.98 -17.10 -18.50
N CYS A 15 -18.07 -16.97 -19.25
CA CYS A 15 -18.02 -16.59 -20.67
C CYS A 15 -17.38 -15.20 -20.86
N ALA A 16 -17.67 -14.26 -19.97
CA ALA A 16 -17.04 -12.94 -20.01
C ALA A 16 -15.53 -13.02 -19.78
N LEU A 17 -15.07 -13.78 -18.78
CA LEU A 17 -13.64 -13.98 -18.51
C LEU A 17 -12.93 -14.72 -19.66
N ASP A 18 -13.58 -15.72 -20.28
CA ASP A 18 -13.04 -16.39 -21.47
C ASP A 18 -12.84 -15.38 -22.63
N LEU A 19 -13.79 -14.48 -22.84
CA LEU A 19 -13.66 -13.39 -23.81
C LEU A 19 -12.54 -12.39 -23.44
N LEU A 20 -12.32 -12.12 -22.15
CA LEU A 20 -11.22 -11.25 -21.72
C LEU A 20 -9.85 -11.88 -21.99
N ILE A 21 -9.70 -13.17 -21.72
CA ILE A 21 -8.46 -13.92 -21.98
C ILE A 21 -8.12 -13.89 -23.47
N LEU A 22 -9.10 -14.15 -24.33
CA LEU A 22 -8.89 -14.27 -25.77
C LEU A 22 -8.84 -12.92 -26.50
N GLY A 23 -9.75 -12.00 -26.14
CA GLY A 23 -10.00 -10.76 -26.88
C GLY A 23 -9.35 -9.51 -26.28
N PHE A 24 -9.02 -9.54 -24.99
CA PHE A 24 -8.49 -8.37 -24.26
C PHE A 24 -7.32 -8.74 -23.35
N PRO A 25 -6.23 -9.33 -23.87
CA PRO A 25 -5.07 -9.62 -23.05
C PRO A 25 -4.42 -8.32 -22.54
N LEU A 26 -3.83 -8.36 -21.35
CA LEU A 26 -3.31 -7.16 -20.67
C LEU A 26 -2.11 -6.51 -21.38
N TYR A 27 -1.38 -7.26 -22.20
CA TYR A 27 -0.20 -6.76 -22.94
C TYR A 27 -0.56 -5.99 -24.22
N ASN A 28 -1.70 -6.28 -24.84
CA ASN A 28 -2.10 -5.71 -26.13
C ASN A 28 -3.62 -5.58 -26.18
N SER A 29 -4.13 -4.63 -25.42
CA SER A 29 -5.54 -4.29 -25.48
C SER A 29 -5.75 -3.14 -26.46
N HIS A 30 -6.76 -3.27 -27.32
CA HIS A 30 -7.27 -2.16 -28.12
C HIS A 30 -8.02 -1.10 -27.28
N LEU A 31 -8.20 -1.35 -25.98
CA LEU A 31 -8.82 -0.43 -25.04
C LEU A 31 -7.79 0.53 -24.44
N THR A 32 -8.28 1.69 -24.01
CA THR A 32 -7.45 2.63 -23.25
C THR A 32 -6.99 2.00 -21.93
N THR A 33 -5.87 2.48 -21.39
CA THR A 33 -5.38 2.00 -20.09
C THR A 33 -6.42 2.19 -18.99
N ASP A 34 -7.17 3.29 -19.00
CA ASP A 34 -8.23 3.55 -18.02
C ASP A 34 -9.39 2.56 -18.14
N ASP A 35 -9.88 2.30 -19.35
CA ASP A 35 -10.94 1.31 -19.57
C ASP A 35 -10.52 -0.09 -19.15
N MET A 36 -9.25 -0.46 -19.40
CA MET A 36 -8.73 -1.72 -18.93
C MET A 36 -8.62 -1.78 -17.40
N ILE A 37 -8.21 -0.69 -16.74
CA ILE A 37 -8.20 -0.62 -15.28
C ILE A 37 -9.62 -0.79 -14.74
N ARG A 38 -10.62 -0.14 -15.33
CA ARG A 38 -12.04 -0.30 -14.96
C ARG A 38 -12.51 -1.75 -15.14
N LEU A 39 -12.06 -2.40 -16.21
CA LEU A 39 -12.38 -3.80 -16.50
C LEU A 39 -11.72 -4.76 -15.50
N VAL A 40 -10.44 -4.56 -15.17
CA VAL A 40 -9.73 -5.31 -14.12
C VAL A 40 -10.41 -5.10 -12.77
N THR A 41 -10.74 -3.86 -12.44
CA THR A 41 -11.46 -3.50 -11.20
C THR A 41 -12.77 -4.29 -11.07
N ALA A 42 -13.56 -4.35 -12.15
CA ALA A 42 -14.79 -5.14 -12.17
C ALA A 42 -14.51 -6.64 -12.04
N ALA A 43 -13.50 -7.16 -12.74
CA ALA A 43 -13.15 -8.58 -12.74
C ALA A 43 -12.61 -9.09 -11.40
N LEU A 44 -11.93 -8.26 -10.60
CA LEU A 44 -11.46 -8.66 -9.28
C LEU A 44 -12.59 -9.10 -8.34
N SER A 45 -13.81 -8.60 -8.53
CA SER A 45 -14.97 -9.03 -7.75
C SER A 45 -15.30 -10.53 -7.94
N THR A 46 -14.91 -11.14 -9.06
CA THR A 46 -15.16 -12.57 -9.30
C THR A 46 -14.35 -13.47 -8.39
N ILE A 47 -13.19 -13.00 -7.89
CA ILE A 47 -12.31 -13.74 -6.97
C ILE A 47 -13.06 -14.07 -5.66
N LEU A 48 -13.94 -13.17 -5.23
CA LEU A 48 -14.67 -13.28 -3.96
C LEU A 48 -15.88 -14.23 -4.04
N ARG A 49 -16.25 -14.74 -5.22
CA ARG A 49 -17.43 -15.62 -5.38
C ARG A 49 -17.20 -17.07 -4.95
N ARG A 50 -15.97 -17.41 -4.53
CA ARG A 50 -15.58 -18.79 -4.12
C ARG A 50 -15.81 -19.84 -5.22
N ASP A 51 -15.83 -19.44 -6.49
CA ASP A 51 -15.92 -20.34 -7.63
C ASP A 51 -14.53 -20.60 -8.21
N GLN A 52 -14.03 -21.84 -8.09
CA GLN A 52 -12.69 -22.20 -8.53
C GLN A 52 -12.48 -21.95 -10.03
N SER A 53 -13.54 -22.07 -10.84
CA SER A 53 -13.49 -21.88 -12.30
C SER A 53 -13.35 -20.41 -12.68
N LEU A 54 -14.01 -19.50 -11.93
CA LEU A 54 -13.82 -18.05 -12.06
C LEU A 54 -12.42 -17.65 -11.61
N ASN A 55 -11.97 -18.13 -10.45
CA ASN A 55 -10.65 -17.81 -9.92
C ASN A 55 -9.54 -18.24 -10.89
N ARG A 56 -9.63 -19.47 -11.43
CA ARG A 56 -8.66 -19.98 -12.41
C ARG A 56 -8.59 -19.09 -13.64
N ARG A 57 -9.74 -18.64 -14.18
CA ARG A 57 -9.78 -17.77 -15.37
C ARG A 57 -9.25 -16.36 -15.08
N MET A 58 -9.66 -15.77 -13.96
CA MET A 58 -9.16 -14.46 -13.55
C MET A 58 -7.63 -14.48 -13.38
N TYR A 59 -7.09 -15.50 -12.74
CA TYR A 59 -5.64 -15.65 -12.61
C TYR A 59 -4.96 -16.01 -13.93
N ALA A 60 -5.56 -16.83 -14.79
CA ALA A 60 -5.01 -17.10 -16.12
C ALA A 60 -4.89 -15.80 -16.95
N TRP A 61 -5.87 -14.91 -16.83
CA TRP A 61 -5.84 -13.59 -17.47
C TRP A 61 -4.75 -12.68 -16.88
N LEU A 62 -4.68 -12.57 -15.55
CA LEU A 62 -3.65 -11.75 -14.87
C LEU A 62 -2.22 -12.26 -15.10
N LEU A 63 -2.02 -13.57 -15.16
CA LEU A 63 -0.70 -14.17 -15.26
C LEU A 63 -0.28 -14.48 -16.69
N GLY A 64 -1.19 -14.31 -17.66
CA GLY A 64 -0.93 -14.65 -19.06
C GLY A 64 -0.62 -16.13 -19.25
N SER A 65 -1.31 -17.02 -18.54
CA SER A 65 -1.01 -18.47 -18.57
C SER A 65 -1.13 -19.11 -19.95
N GLU A 66 -1.94 -18.52 -20.83
CA GLU A 66 -2.13 -18.97 -22.23
C GLU A 66 -1.25 -18.19 -23.22
N VAL A 67 -0.44 -17.24 -22.73
CA VAL A 67 0.35 -16.34 -23.57
C VAL A 67 1.77 -16.87 -23.73
N ASN A 68 2.18 -17.08 -24.98
CA ASN A 68 3.56 -17.43 -25.28
C ASN A 68 4.46 -16.18 -25.21
N MET A 69 5.21 -16.04 -24.11
CA MET A 69 6.12 -14.90 -23.87
C MET A 69 7.18 -14.69 -24.96
N THR A 70 7.53 -15.71 -25.74
CA THR A 70 8.46 -15.54 -26.87
C THR A 70 7.91 -14.61 -27.94
N MET A 71 6.59 -14.59 -28.13
CA MET A 71 5.93 -13.67 -29.07
C MET A 71 5.97 -12.22 -28.57
N LEU A 72 6.18 -12.01 -27.27
CA LEU A 72 6.28 -10.70 -26.62
C LEU A 72 7.72 -10.22 -26.48
N ALA A 73 8.71 -10.94 -27.02
CA ALA A 73 10.12 -10.57 -26.89
C ALA A 73 10.47 -9.18 -27.46
N HIS A 74 9.62 -8.63 -28.32
CA HIS A 74 9.78 -7.29 -28.91
C HIS A 74 9.37 -6.14 -27.97
N TYR A 75 8.69 -6.43 -26.85
CA TYR A 75 8.28 -5.38 -25.92
C TYR A 75 9.51 -4.75 -25.24
N PRO A 76 9.64 -3.40 -25.21
CA PRO A 76 10.84 -2.73 -24.71
C PRO A 76 11.25 -3.15 -23.29
N GLN A 77 10.26 -3.38 -22.42
CA GLN A 77 10.49 -3.78 -21.03
C GLN A 77 11.14 -5.17 -20.93
N LEU A 78 10.75 -6.11 -21.79
CA LEU A 78 11.33 -7.46 -21.84
C LEU A 78 12.72 -7.45 -22.48
N ILE A 79 12.94 -6.60 -23.49
CA ILE A 79 14.27 -6.41 -24.09
C ILE A 79 15.26 -5.88 -23.04
N LYS A 80 14.85 -4.85 -22.29
CA LYS A 80 15.67 -4.25 -21.23
C LYS A 80 16.00 -5.26 -20.13
N ALA A 81 14.99 -6.01 -19.66
CA ALA A 81 15.17 -7.04 -18.64
C ALA A 81 16.14 -8.15 -19.09
N LYS A 82 16.06 -8.56 -20.36
CA LYS A 82 16.98 -9.53 -20.94
C LYS A 82 18.43 -9.01 -21.00
N ALA A 83 18.62 -7.73 -21.32
CA ALA A 83 19.95 -7.10 -21.31
C ALA A 83 20.53 -7.00 -19.88
N GLU A 84 19.67 -6.79 -18.88
CA GLU A 84 20.04 -6.70 -17.46
C GLU A 84 20.10 -8.06 -16.75
N SER A 85 19.91 -9.18 -17.48
CA SER A 85 19.81 -10.54 -16.91
C SER A 85 18.79 -10.67 -15.77
N LYS A 86 17.75 -9.82 -15.75
CA LYS A 86 16.69 -9.84 -14.75
C LYS A 86 15.52 -10.67 -15.27
N PRO A 87 15.14 -11.79 -14.65
CA PRO A 87 13.94 -12.51 -15.03
C PRO A 87 12.73 -11.63 -14.69
N LEU A 88 11.93 -11.28 -15.70
CA LEU A 88 10.62 -10.66 -15.50
C LEU A 88 9.53 -11.61 -15.97
N THR A 89 8.48 -11.68 -15.16
CA THR A 89 7.27 -12.43 -15.47
C THR A 89 6.29 -11.60 -16.29
N TYR A 90 5.34 -12.26 -16.96
CA TYR A 90 4.23 -11.57 -17.64
C TYR A 90 3.51 -10.60 -16.70
N PHE A 91 3.26 -11.06 -15.48
CA PHE A 91 2.54 -10.31 -14.46
C PHE A 91 3.24 -8.99 -14.12
N GLU A 92 4.56 -9.02 -13.88
CA GLU A 92 5.32 -7.82 -13.51
C GLU A 92 5.31 -6.75 -14.61
N VAL A 93 5.34 -7.18 -15.88
CA VAL A 93 5.44 -6.29 -17.04
C VAL A 93 4.09 -5.68 -17.40
N PHE A 94 3.04 -6.50 -17.46
CA PHE A 94 1.76 -6.09 -18.06
C PHE A 94 0.64 -5.91 -17.04
N SER A 95 0.62 -6.71 -15.97
CA SER A 95 -0.56 -6.83 -15.11
C SER A 95 -0.43 -6.07 -13.80
N LYS A 96 0.78 -6.03 -13.22
CA LYS A 96 1.04 -5.50 -11.88
C LYS A 96 0.51 -4.07 -11.72
N ASN A 97 0.88 -3.16 -12.62
CA ASN A 97 0.48 -1.75 -12.51
C ASN A 97 -1.04 -1.58 -12.58
N MET A 98 -1.71 -2.35 -13.44
CA MET A 98 -3.16 -2.31 -13.62
C MET A 98 -3.88 -2.87 -12.40
N LEU A 99 -3.37 -3.97 -11.83
CA LEU A 99 -3.89 -4.55 -10.60
C LEU A 99 -3.74 -3.59 -9.41
N VAL A 100 -2.58 -2.97 -9.24
CA VAL A 100 -2.34 -1.98 -8.17
C VAL A 100 -3.31 -0.81 -8.29
N LYS A 101 -3.49 -0.25 -9.48
CA LYS A 101 -4.45 0.84 -9.71
C LYS A 101 -5.89 0.41 -9.45
N ALA A 102 -6.28 -0.77 -9.91
CA ALA A 102 -7.61 -1.33 -9.66
C ALA A 102 -7.89 -1.54 -8.16
N LEU A 103 -6.92 -2.07 -7.41
CA LEU A 103 -7.02 -2.22 -5.96
C LEU A 103 -7.17 -0.87 -5.26
N LYS A 104 -6.40 0.15 -5.66
CA LYS A 104 -6.53 1.51 -5.13
C LYS A 104 -7.94 2.09 -5.38
N ILE A 105 -8.53 1.85 -6.55
CA ILE A 105 -9.92 2.25 -6.84
C ILE A 105 -10.91 1.50 -5.94
N ILE A 106 -10.74 0.19 -5.73
CA ILE A 106 -11.61 -0.61 -4.84
C ILE A 106 -11.55 -0.07 -3.41
N LEU A 107 -10.34 0.21 -2.92
CA LEU A 107 -10.11 0.77 -1.59
C LEU A 107 -10.75 2.15 -1.45
N ASP A 108 -10.53 3.05 -2.42
CA ASP A 108 -11.09 4.40 -2.38
C ASP A 108 -12.63 4.40 -2.38
N ASN A 109 -13.23 3.54 -3.20
CA ASN A 109 -14.68 3.37 -3.26
C ASN A 109 -15.28 2.78 -1.97
N SER A 110 -14.45 2.19 -1.10
CA SER A 110 -14.90 1.61 0.18
C SER A 110 -14.96 2.65 1.30
N ILE A 111 -14.38 3.84 1.11
CA ILE A 111 -14.37 4.90 2.11
C ILE A 111 -15.79 5.42 2.32
N GLY A 112 -16.22 5.49 3.59
CA GLY A 112 -17.54 6.02 3.95
C GLY A 112 -18.72 5.10 3.63
N VAL A 113 -18.49 3.91 3.08
CA VAL A 113 -19.55 2.94 2.78
C VAL A 113 -20.11 2.34 4.08
N ARG A 114 -21.44 2.14 4.12
CA ARG A 114 -22.17 1.50 5.23
C ARG A 114 -23.22 0.52 4.68
N PRO A 115 -23.32 -0.72 5.23
CA PRO A 115 -22.42 -1.35 6.20
C PRO A 115 -20.97 -1.42 5.68
N PHE A 116 -20.00 -1.62 6.57
CA PHE A 116 -18.59 -1.56 6.19
C PHE A 116 -18.27 -2.54 5.05
N ASP A 117 -17.53 -2.07 4.05
CA ASP A 117 -17.14 -2.92 2.93
C ASP A 117 -15.92 -3.77 3.32
N LEU A 118 -16.17 -5.06 3.60
CA LEU A 118 -15.12 -6.04 3.92
C LEU A 118 -14.44 -6.63 2.67
N LYS A 119 -14.97 -6.37 1.46
CA LYS A 119 -14.47 -6.96 0.22
C LYS A 119 -12.99 -6.64 -0.05
N PRO A 120 -12.46 -5.42 0.21
CA PRO A 120 -11.06 -5.14 -0.07
C PRO A 120 -10.11 -6.04 0.73
N TYR A 121 -10.37 -6.24 2.01
CA TYR A 121 -9.55 -7.09 2.89
C TYR A 121 -9.56 -8.55 2.43
N LYS A 122 -10.75 -9.10 2.15
CA LYS A 122 -10.92 -10.47 1.63
C LYS A 122 -10.25 -10.66 0.27
N LEU A 123 -10.30 -9.64 -0.58
CA LEU A 123 -9.68 -9.65 -1.89
C LEU A 123 -8.16 -9.72 -1.76
N LEU A 124 -7.56 -8.88 -0.91
CA LEU A 124 -6.11 -8.94 -0.71
C LEU A 124 -5.66 -10.26 -0.13
N ILE A 125 -6.35 -10.81 0.88
CA ILE A 125 -6.03 -12.16 1.40
C ILE A 125 -5.99 -13.17 0.24
N SER A 126 -7.03 -13.17 -0.61
CA SER A 126 -7.12 -14.09 -1.77
C SER A 126 -5.99 -13.88 -2.79
N LEU A 127 -5.49 -12.65 -2.95
CA LEU A 127 -4.38 -12.32 -3.84
C LEU A 127 -3.02 -12.67 -3.24
N LEU A 128 -2.87 -12.56 -1.92
CA LEU A 128 -1.65 -12.94 -1.20
C LEU A 128 -1.40 -14.45 -1.28
N ASP A 129 -2.46 -15.25 -1.26
CA ASP A 129 -2.40 -16.71 -1.42
C ASP A 129 -1.95 -17.14 -2.83
N LYS A 130 -1.89 -16.22 -3.80
CA LYS A 130 -1.49 -16.54 -5.17
C LYS A 130 0.01 -16.30 -5.39
N ASP A 131 0.72 -17.39 -5.65
CA ASP A 131 2.15 -17.39 -5.98
C ASP A 131 2.50 -16.34 -7.06
N GLY A 132 3.53 -15.55 -6.76
CA GLY A 132 4.02 -14.49 -7.65
C GLY A 132 3.17 -13.21 -7.69
N VAL A 133 1.89 -13.25 -7.30
CA VAL A 133 1.03 -12.06 -7.25
C VAL A 133 1.20 -11.34 -5.92
N GLY A 134 1.01 -12.06 -4.80
CA GLY A 134 1.01 -11.48 -3.46
C GLY A 134 2.26 -10.63 -3.15
N PRO A 135 3.46 -11.23 -3.16
CA PRO A 135 4.71 -10.49 -2.89
C PRO A 135 4.96 -9.35 -3.87
N ALA A 136 4.51 -9.48 -5.12
CA ALA A 136 4.78 -8.49 -6.16
C ALA A 136 3.95 -7.21 -6.02
N ILE A 137 2.79 -7.24 -5.36
CA ILE A 137 1.92 -6.07 -5.19
C ILE A 137 1.95 -5.50 -3.77
N LEU A 138 2.39 -6.28 -2.78
CA LEU A 138 2.21 -5.95 -1.37
C LEU A 138 2.82 -4.59 -1.00
N ASP A 139 4.07 -4.33 -1.43
CA ASP A 139 4.75 -3.06 -1.15
C ASP A 139 4.01 -1.83 -1.71
N ASP A 140 3.31 -1.98 -2.84
CA ASP A 140 2.64 -0.88 -3.56
C ASP A 140 1.25 -0.53 -3.01
N ILE A 141 0.65 -1.45 -2.25
CA ILE A 141 -0.75 -1.36 -1.79
C ILE A 141 -0.90 -1.41 -0.28
N LEU A 142 0.04 -1.99 0.48
CA LEU A 142 -0.11 -2.20 1.92
C LEU A 142 -0.43 -0.91 2.68
N PHE A 143 0.27 0.18 2.38
CA PHE A 143 0.00 1.46 3.03
C PHE A 143 -1.40 2.03 2.74
N GLU A 144 -1.97 1.71 1.59
CA GLU A 144 -3.33 2.13 1.23
C GLU A 144 -4.39 1.40 2.07
N TYR A 145 -4.11 0.16 2.51
CA TYR A 145 -4.96 -0.55 3.47
C TYR A 145 -4.89 0.06 4.87
N PHE A 146 -3.73 0.58 5.29
CA PHE A 146 -3.61 1.33 6.54
C PHE A 146 -4.45 2.61 6.50
N ARG A 147 -4.37 3.38 5.39
CA ARG A 147 -5.20 4.56 5.16
C ARG A 147 -6.69 4.22 5.20
N LEU A 148 -7.12 3.19 4.45
CA LEU A 148 -8.53 2.79 4.42
C LEU A 148 -9.04 2.45 5.83
N LEU A 149 -8.28 1.65 6.59
CA LEU A 149 -8.70 1.24 7.93
C LEU A 149 -8.85 2.46 8.86
N TYR A 150 -7.86 3.35 8.88
CA TYR A 150 -7.91 4.57 9.69
C TYR A 150 -9.09 5.45 9.31
N LEU A 151 -9.26 5.75 8.03
CA LEU A 151 -10.36 6.61 7.54
C LEU A 151 -11.73 6.00 7.83
N THR A 152 -11.83 4.67 7.78
CA THR A 152 -13.06 3.95 8.07
C THR A 152 -13.41 3.98 9.55
N CYS A 153 -12.42 3.76 10.43
CA CYS A 153 -12.61 3.71 11.88
C CYS A 153 -12.77 5.09 12.52
N ASN A 154 -12.11 6.12 11.99
CA ASN A 154 -12.12 7.46 12.59
C ASN A 154 -13.18 8.38 11.98
N ALA A 155 -13.97 7.92 11.00
CA ALA A 155 -15.02 8.73 10.39
C ALA A 155 -16.16 9.11 11.36
N ASP A 156 -16.57 8.18 12.24
CA ASP A 156 -17.59 8.42 13.26
C ASP A 156 -17.30 7.57 14.51
N PRO A 157 -16.93 8.19 15.65
CA PRO A 157 -16.62 7.49 16.89
C PRO A 157 -17.78 6.66 17.47
N LYS A 158 -19.02 6.90 17.03
CA LYS A 158 -20.21 6.18 17.53
C LYS A 158 -20.46 4.86 16.79
N VAL A 159 -19.80 4.64 15.67
CA VAL A 159 -20.00 3.45 14.85
C VAL A 159 -19.15 2.31 15.40
N ASP A 160 -19.79 1.16 15.58
CA ASP A 160 -19.10 -0.06 15.98
C ASP A 160 -18.19 -0.57 14.84
N THR A 161 -16.88 -0.49 15.05
CA THR A 161 -15.83 -0.86 14.07
C THR A 161 -15.29 -2.28 14.29
N THR A 162 -15.90 -3.09 15.17
CA THR A 162 -15.44 -4.45 15.48
C THR A 162 -15.30 -5.33 14.23
N GLU A 163 -16.34 -5.38 13.39
CA GLU A 163 -16.34 -6.24 12.20
C GLU A 163 -15.19 -5.92 11.22
N ILE A 164 -14.95 -4.62 10.96
CA ILE A 164 -13.87 -4.19 10.06
C ILE A 164 -12.49 -4.42 10.67
N LEU A 165 -12.34 -4.23 12.00
CA LEU A 165 -11.10 -4.51 12.72
C LEU A 165 -10.78 -6.01 12.74
N GLU A 166 -11.76 -6.87 12.93
CA GLU A 166 -11.57 -8.32 12.87
C GLU A 166 -11.10 -8.77 11.48
N GLU A 167 -11.71 -8.25 10.41
CA GLU A 167 -11.31 -8.60 9.05
C GLU A 167 -9.93 -8.01 8.69
N ALA A 168 -9.61 -6.81 9.16
CA ALA A 168 -8.28 -6.24 9.01
C ALA A 168 -7.22 -7.04 9.76
N ASN A 169 -7.51 -7.49 10.99
CA ASN A 169 -6.62 -8.35 11.77
C ASN A 169 -6.37 -9.68 11.06
N ARG A 170 -7.39 -10.28 10.41
CA ARG A 170 -7.21 -11.47 9.56
C ARG A 170 -6.25 -11.20 8.43
N LEU A 171 -6.44 -10.10 7.69
CA LEU A 171 -5.52 -9.72 6.61
C LEU A 171 -4.10 -9.56 7.12
N PHE A 172 -3.87 -8.72 8.13
CA PHE A 172 -2.52 -8.46 8.62
C PHE A 172 -1.89 -9.69 9.26
N GLY A 173 -2.69 -10.60 9.83
CA GLY A 173 -2.23 -11.90 10.32
C GLY A 173 -1.71 -12.85 9.24
N THR A 174 -2.04 -12.62 7.97
CA THR A 174 -1.45 -13.36 6.84
C THR A 174 -0.04 -12.86 6.47
N ILE A 175 0.36 -11.68 6.97
CA ILE A 175 1.64 -11.05 6.64
C ILE A 175 2.61 -11.26 7.80
N GLU A 176 3.85 -11.60 7.50
CA GLU A 176 4.88 -11.78 8.53
C GLU A 176 5.09 -10.47 9.32
N PRO A 177 5.03 -10.48 10.66
CA PRO A 177 5.20 -9.27 11.47
C PRO A 177 6.49 -8.50 11.16
N LYS A 178 7.59 -9.24 10.96
CA LYS A 178 8.89 -8.65 10.60
C LYS A 178 8.84 -7.85 9.31
N PHE A 179 8.08 -8.33 8.32
CA PHE A 179 7.89 -7.61 7.06
C PHE A 179 7.14 -6.28 7.29
N LEU A 180 6.04 -6.29 8.06
CA LEU A 180 5.26 -5.10 8.37
C LEU A 180 6.12 -4.00 9.01
N TRP A 181 6.93 -4.38 10.00
CA TRP A 181 7.82 -3.45 10.70
C TRP A 181 8.93 -2.90 9.80
N ASN A 182 9.57 -3.75 9.00
CA ASN A 182 10.56 -3.31 8.02
C ASN A 182 9.95 -2.37 6.98
N TYR A 183 8.72 -2.65 6.53
CA TYR A 183 8.00 -1.83 5.57
C TYR A 183 7.73 -0.42 6.13
N ILE A 184 7.22 -0.31 7.35
CA ILE A 184 7.00 0.99 8.03
C ILE A 184 8.34 1.74 8.19
N GLY A 185 9.40 1.05 8.61
CA GLY A 185 10.74 1.64 8.71
C GLY A 185 11.26 2.19 7.38
N GLN A 186 11.05 1.47 6.27
CA GLN A 186 11.42 1.93 4.93
C GLN A 186 10.61 3.15 4.48
N LEU A 187 9.30 3.17 4.76
CA LEU A 187 8.45 4.33 4.49
C LEU A 187 8.95 5.56 5.26
N PHE A 188 9.29 5.38 6.54
CA PHE A 188 9.84 6.45 7.37
C PHE A 188 11.16 6.99 6.80
N SER A 189 12.10 6.10 6.45
CA SER A 189 13.36 6.49 5.81
C SER A 189 13.15 7.30 4.51
N LYS A 190 12.23 6.85 3.65
CA LYS A 190 11.90 7.53 2.39
C LYS A 190 11.27 8.91 2.65
N ALA A 191 10.35 9.01 3.61
CA ALA A 191 9.71 10.28 3.96
C ALA A 191 10.71 11.30 4.52
N CYS A 192 11.67 10.86 5.35
CA CYS A 192 12.75 11.72 5.84
C CYS A 192 13.68 12.21 4.72
N ALA A 193 14.02 11.33 3.78
CA ALA A 193 14.92 11.65 2.67
C ALA A 193 14.29 12.62 1.67
N ASN A 194 12.98 12.53 1.45
CA ASN A 194 12.32 13.33 0.42
C ASN A 194 12.07 14.80 0.82
N HIS A 195 12.35 15.22 2.06
CA HIS A 195 12.16 16.61 2.57
C HIS A 195 10.84 17.27 2.17
N GLN A 196 9.81 16.50 1.81
CA GLN A 196 8.53 17.03 1.38
C GLN A 196 7.84 17.56 2.64
N SER A 197 7.89 18.88 2.79
CA SER A 197 7.03 19.64 3.68
C SER A 197 5.60 19.44 3.19
N THR A 198 4.97 18.38 3.67
CA THR A 198 3.52 18.26 3.56
C THR A 198 2.96 19.35 4.46
N ASN A 199 2.23 20.31 3.87
CA ASN A 199 1.43 21.26 4.65
C ASN A 199 0.61 20.44 5.64
N LEU A 200 0.81 20.72 6.92
CA LEU A 200 0.15 20.02 8.00
C LEU A 200 -1.29 20.50 8.02
N ASP A 201 -2.19 19.76 7.40
CA ASP A 201 -3.59 19.84 7.79
C ASP A 201 -3.69 19.20 9.17
N ILE A 202 -3.50 20.02 10.21
CA ILE A 202 -3.54 19.63 11.63
C ILE A 202 -4.87 18.92 11.96
N GLU A 203 -5.94 19.23 11.21
CA GLU A 203 -7.27 18.63 11.37
C GLU A 203 -7.41 17.25 10.72
N ASN A 204 -6.62 16.90 9.70
CA ASN A 204 -6.71 15.60 9.04
C ASN A 204 -5.32 15.02 8.70
N PRO A 205 -4.71 14.29 9.66
CA PRO A 205 -3.33 13.82 9.53
C PRO A 205 -3.15 12.67 8.53
N VAL A 206 -4.24 12.06 8.03
CA VAL A 206 -4.21 10.92 7.11
C VAL A 206 -4.92 11.28 5.81
N ARG A 207 -4.21 11.14 4.69
CA ARG A 207 -4.76 11.47 3.38
C ARG A 207 -5.62 10.33 2.85
N ARG A 208 -6.46 10.67 1.87
CA ARG A 208 -7.30 9.71 1.14
C ARG A 208 -6.44 8.62 0.49
N VAL A 209 -7.03 7.45 0.27
CA VAL A 209 -6.39 6.36 -0.48
C VAL A 209 -5.89 6.87 -1.84
N ALA A 210 -4.74 6.35 -2.28
CA ALA A 210 -4.08 6.71 -3.53
C ALA A 210 -3.54 8.15 -3.63
N SER A 211 -3.40 8.86 -2.50
CA SER A 211 -2.81 10.21 -2.45
C SER A 211 -1.28 10.26 -2.63
N GLY A 212 -0.64 9.16 -3.02
CA GLY A 212 0.81 9.07 -3.20
C GLY A 212 1.59 8.82 -1.91
N ASP A 213 2.89 9.09 -1.96
CA ASP A 213 3.86 8.76 -0.91
C ASP A 213 3.55 9.47 0.42
N PRO A 214 3.55 8.75 1.56
CA PRO A 214 3.17 9.32 2.84
C PRO A 214 4.24 10.23 3.46
N GLY A 215 3.77 11.25 4.16
CA GLY A 215 4.63 12.11 4.98
C GLY A 215 4.94 11.48 6.34
N VAL A 216 5.96 12.00 7.02
CA VAL A 216 6.38 11.50 8.35
C VAL A 216 5.21 11.49 9.35
N VAL A 217 4.43 12.58 9.41
CA VAL A 217 3.28 12.70 10.33
C VAL A 217 2.20 11.67 10.06
N GLU A 218 1.89 11.44 8.78
CA GLU A 218 0.91 10.44 8.35
C GLU A 218 1.36 9.02 8.75
N ILE A 219 2.65 8.69 8.55
CA ILE A 219 3.23 7.41 8.96
C ILE A 219 3.14 7.23 10.48
N CYS A 220 3.54 8.25 11.26
CA CYS A 220 3.49 8.18 12.72
C CYS A 220 2.07 7.97 13.23
N THR A 221 1.10 8.73 12.70
CA THR A 221 -0.31 8.66 13.08
C THR A 221 -0.91 7.29 12.80
N LEU A 222 -0.64 6.74 11.60
CA LEU A 222 -1.11 5.41 11.23
C LEU A 222 -0.43 4.31 12.05
N THR A 223 0.86 4.43 12.32
CA THR A 223 1.58 3.43 13.12
C THR A 223 1.03 3.39 14.55
N GLU A 224 0.75 4.56 15.14
CA GLU A 224 0.11 4.65 16.46
C GLU A 224 -1.28 4.01 16.46
N PHE A 225 -2.11 4.34 15.47
CA PHE A 225 -3.44 3.75 15.32
C PHE A 225 -3.39 2.21 15.17
N LEU A 226 -2.46 1.70 14.35
CA LEU A 226 -2.30 0.26 14.15
C LEU A 226 -1.84 -0.44 15.43
N LEU A 227 -0.94 0.17 16.20
CA LEU A 227 -0.51 -0.35 17.50
C LEU A 227 -1.65 -0.44 18.52
N ASP A 228 -2.55 0.55 18.54
CA ASP A 228 -3.70 0.58 19.46
C ASP A 228 -4.83 -0.38 19.03
N LYS A 229 -5.10 -0.48 17.73
CA LYS A 229 -6.32 -1.16 17.22
C LYS A 229 -6.10 -2.52 16.57
N VAL A 230 -4.90 -2.82 16.09
CA VAL A 230 -4.63 -4.04 15.32
C VAL A 230 -3.79 -5.00 16.15
N SER A 231 -4.43 -6.05 16.66
CA SER A 231 -3.81 -7.02 17.57
C SER A 231 -2.58 -7.71 16.97
N THR A 232 -2.51 -7.88 15.65
CA THR A 232 -1.33 -8.49 14.98
C THR A 232 -0.05 -7.69 15.22
N PHE A 233 -0.14 -6.35 15.30
CA PHE A 233 1.01 -5.52 15.63
C PHE A 233 1.41 -5.66 17.10
N ASP A 234 0.50 -6.12 17.96
CA ASP A 234 0.65 -6.10 19.40
C ASP A 234 0.99 -7.46 20.04
N THR A 235 0.46 -8.55 19.48
CA THR A 235 0.56 -9.92 20.04
C THR A 235 1.85 -10.64 19.67
N SER A 236 2.69 -10.09 18.80
CA SER A 236 4.00 -10.70 18.55
C SER A 236 4.89 -10.46 19.78
N ALA A 237 5.38 -11.54 20.41
CA ALA A 237 6.28 -11.43 21.59
C ALA A 237 7.56 -10.61 21.28
N ASP A 238 7.88 -10.47 20.00
CA ASP A 238 8.99 -9.69 19.47
C ASP A 238 8.65 -8.20 19.27
N THR A 239 7.37 -7.79 19.33
CA THR A 239 6.96 -6.38 19.18
C THR A 239 7.63 -5.48 20.23
N PRO A 240 7.42 -5.68 21.55
CA PRO A 240 8.02 -4.80 22.56
C PRO A 240 9.54 -4.97 22.69
N SER A 241 10.07 -6.15 22.36
CA SER A 241 11.48 -6.51 22.62
C SER A 241 12.43 -6.27 21.44
N LYS A 242 11.96 -6.33 20.19
CA LYS A 242 12.80 -6.23 18.98
C LYS A 242 12.27 -5.22 17.96
N HIS A 243 11.00 -5.27 17.61
CA HIS A 243 10.48 -4.48 16.49
C HIS A 243 10.29 -3.02 16.84
N LEU A 244 9.65 -2.72 17.97
CA LEU A 244 9.41 -1.35 18.41
C LEU A 244 10.73 -0.63 18.79
N PRO A 245 11.66 -1.24 19.55
CA PRO A 245 12.98 -0.66 19.78
C PRO A 245 13.79 -0.50 18.49
N GLY A 246 13.67 -1.43 17.54
CA GLY A 246 14.35 -1.36 16.24
C GLY A 246 13.85 -0.21 15.38
N LEU A 247 12.52 -0.05 15.27
CA LEU A 247 11.90 1.08 14.59
C LEU A 247 12.28 2.40 15.28
N PHE A 248 12.25 2.43 16.61
CA PHE A 248 12.68 3.58 17.40
C PHE A 248 14.13 3.97 17.12
N LEU A 249 15.06 3.01 17.15
CA LEU A 249 16.47 3.25 16.86
C LEU A 249 16.67 3.77 15.44
N GLN A 250 15.94 3.21 14.47
CA GLN A 250 15.98 3.66 13.08
C GLN A 250 15.49 5.09 12.95
N VAL A 251 14.36 5.42 13.58
CA VAL A 251 13.79 6.77 13.63
C VAL A 251 14.79 7.77 14.25
N VAL A 252 15.33 7.46 15.43
CA VAL A 252 16.30 8.32 16.13
C VAL A 252 17.59 8.50 15.32
N THR A 253 18.10 7.42 14.71
CA THR A 253 19.32 7.46 13.90
C THR A 253 19.13 8.33 12.66
N LEU A 254 17.99 8.21 11.97
CA LEU A 254 17.64 9.06 10.83
C LEU A 254 17.51 10.53 11.23
N LEU A 255 16.90 10.82 12.39
CA LEU A 255 16.83 12.17 12.93
C LEU A 255 18.23 12.73 13.25
N LEU A 256 19.12 11.93 13.85
CA LEU A 256 20.49 12.35 14.14
C LEU A 256 21.26 12.64 12.84
N ILE A 257 21.14 11.80 11.82
CA ILE A 257 21.81 11.99 10.52
C ILE A 257 21.27 13.23 9.79
N THR A 258 19.96 13.46 9.79
CA THR A 258 19.33 14.65 9.19
C THR A 258 19.66 15.94 9.97
N ALA A 259 19.74 15.88 11.30
CA ALA A 259 20.19 16.98 12.14
C ALA A 259 21.68 17.31 11.94
N MET A 260 22.55 16.30 11.79
CA MET A 260 23.98 16.50 11.53
C MET A 260 24.25 17.06 10.13
N SER A 261 23.59 16.52 9.10
CA SER A 261 23.72 17.01 7.71
C SER A 261 23.22 18.45 7.56
N SER A 262 22.14 18.84 8.25
CA SER A 262 21.67 20.23 8.26
C SER A 262 22.61 21.18 9.02
N ARG A 263 23.28 20.74 10.09
CA ARG A 263 24.33 21.52 10.78
C ARG A 263 25.56 21.73 9.91
N LEU A 264 26.01 20.72 9.17
CA LEU A 264 27.11 20.84 8.20
C LEU A 264 26.73 21.78 7.05
N CYS A 265 25.48 21.72 6.57
CA CYS A 265 24.99 22.57 5.48
C CYS A 265 24.72 24.04 5.93
N LYS A 266 24.45 24.28 7.22
CA LYS A 266 24.41 25.62 7.83
C LYS A 266 25.83 26.17 8.02
N SER A 267 26.75 25.36 8.57
CA SER A 267 28.16 25.75 8.72
C SER A 267 28.84 26.07 7.39
N SER A 268 28.47 25.40 6.30
CA SER A 268 29.00 25.71 4.95
C SER A 268 28.39 26.97 4.33
N ARG A 269 27.18 27.39 4.75
CA ARG A 269 26.51 28.62 4.27
C ARG A 269 26.89 29.84 5.09
N ASP A 270 27.25 29.68 6.37
CA ASP A 270 27.76 30.77 7.20
C ASP A 270 29.15 31.27 6.75
N LEU A 271 29.84 30.54 5.84
CA LEU A 271 31.06 30.98 5.16
C LEU A 271 30.82 31.73 3.83
N SER A 272 29.58 31.85 3.34
CA SER A 272 29.25 32.66 2.15
C SER A 272 28.18 33.73 2.47
N TYR A 273 28.56 34.99 2.29
CA TYR A 273 27.77 36.16 2.74
C TYR A 273 26.45 36.38 1.94
N ALA A 274 25.36 36.60 2.70
CA ALA A 274 24.15 37.45 2.49
C ALA A 274 22.98 37.01 1.56
N PRO A 275 21.74 37.56 1.74
CA PRO A 275 20.95 37.78 2.96
C PRO A 275 19.55 37.10 2.93
N LYS A 276 18.85 37.17 4.07
CA LYS A 276 17.57 36.51 4.43
C LYS A 276 16.44 36.60 3.39
N SER A 277 15.82 35.45 3.11
CA SER A 277 14.35 35.35 2.98
C SER A 277 13.84 34.02 3.57
N SER A 278 12.78 34.15 4.37
CA SER A 278 11.92 33.15 5.01
C SER A 278 12.18 31.65 4.73
N LEU A 279 12.83 30.96 5.67
CA LEU A 279 12.78 29.51 5.85
C LEU A 279 12.80 29.19 7.35
N VAL A 280 11.71 29.52 8.04
CA VAL A 280 11.42 29.01 9.38
C VAL A 280 10.01 28.44 9.30
N SER A 281 9.88 27.10 9.27
CA SER A 281 8.68 26.36 9.73
C SER A 281 8.67 24.87 9.38
N SER A 282 9.48 24.36 8.44
CA SER A 282 9.35 22.95 8.02
C SER A 282 10.10 21.93 8.90
N GLN A 283 11.16 22.34 9.59
CA GLN A 283 12.02 21.46 10.39
C GLN A 283 11.47 21.19 11.81
N SER A 284 10.74 22.14 12.39
CA SER A 284 10.18 21.97 13.74
C SER A 284 9.10 20.90 13.80
N SER A 285 8.32 20.73 12.74
CA SER A 285 7.14 19.87 12.79
C SER A 285 7.43 18.38 12.62
N SER A 286 8.46 18.02 11.84
CA SER A 286 8.96 16.63 11.80
C SER A 286 9.56 16.23 13.15
N ASP A 287 10.30 17.14 13.77
CA ASP A 287 10.93 16.91 15.06
C ASP A 287 9.89 16.78 16.18
N ILE A 288 8.81 17.56 16.14
CA ILE A 288 7.68 17.46 17.09
C ILE A 288 6.89 16.16 16.88
N ALA A 289 6.47 15.83 15.66
CA ALA A 289 5.71 14.61 15.41
C ALA A 289 6.51 13.35 15.77
N THR A 290 7.82 13.38 15.52
CA THR A 290 8.72 12.28 15.89
C THR A 290 8.98 12.24 17.39
N SER A 291 9.11 13.39 18.06
CA SER A 291 9.22 13.46 19.52
C SER A 291 7.94 13.00 20.22
N VAL A 292 6.77 13.28 19.65
CA VAL A 292 5.47 12.77 20.13
C VAL A 292 5.37 11.27 19.92
N MET A 293 5.81 10.74 18.77
CA MET A 293 5.89 9.29 18.55
C MET A 293 6.86 8.62 19.53
N ILE A 294 8.05 9.21 19.74
CA ILE A 294 9.05 8.76 20.73
C ILE A 294 8.45 8.73 22.13
N PHE A 295 7.81 9.83 22.55
CA PHE A 295 7.17 9.93 23.86
C PHE A 295 6.03 8.92 24.01
N ARG A 296 5.18 8.75 22.98
CA ARG A 296 4.03 7.84 23.03
C ARG A 296 4.43 6.37 22.99
N ILE A 297 5.41 6.00 22.16
CA ILE A 297 6.04 4.66 22.15
C ILE A 297 6.62 4.36 23.53
N GLN A 298 7.34 5.32 24.11
CA GLN A 298 7.93 5.17 25.44
C GLN A 298 6.86 5.04 26.53
N THR A 299 5.75 5.80 26.46
CA THR A 299 4.62 5.63 27.39
C THR A 299 3.90 4.30 27.22
N HIS A 300 3.79 3.78 26.00
CA HIS A 300 3.15 2.50 25.72
C HIS A 300 4.01 1.30 26.19
N GLN A 301 5.34 1.47 26.22
CA GLN A 301 6.25 0.51 26.86
C GLN A 301 6.21 0.58 28.39
N THR A 302 5.97 1.74 28.99
CA THR A 302 5.92 1.90 30.46
C THR A 302 4.58 1.55 31.10
N HIS A 303 3.49 1.52 30.33
CA HIS A 303 2.15 1.14 30.81
C HIS A 303 1.81 -0.35 30.64
N ARG A 304 2.82 -1.18 30.33
CA ARG A 304 2.78 -2.64 30.34
C ARG A 304 3.72 -3.19 31.40
#